data_AF-A0A7V5NB85-F1
#
_entry.id   AF-A0A7V5NB85-F1
#
_cell.length_a   1.000
_cell.length_b   1.000
_cell.length_c   1.000
_cell.angle_alpha   90.00
_cell.angle_beta   90.00
_cell.angle_gamma   90.00
#
_symmetry.space_group_name_H-M   'P 1'
#
loop_
_entity.id
_entity.type
_entity.pdbx_description
1 polymer ?
#
loop_
_entity_poly.entity_id
_entity_poly.type
_entity_poly.pdbx_seq_one_letter_code
_entity_poly.pdbx_strand_id
1 'polypeptide(L)'
;MSMQNNWPTKKLGELEDEGIIKLGRGNVISKIDIARTPGNYPIYSASKQHQGEFGRYGHYMFDEELITWSVDGGGRFFYRSKHKFSVTNVCGWLRILKPEILNYKYLYFVLDSIYQKLTFDYIFKAHPSVIREKYEIPLPPLEIQKRIVARIEKLFEKIDKAKELREKVLEETEQIFKSALQKVFDKTEKKYNLKLLKEILIQIQYGISKKMNEIGEGYKILRMDNIVDGRIDVKNIKYVEIEKNEFLKYKLEKGDILFNRVNSFELVGKTGIFDLEGDYTFASYLIRLRVNSNFLTPYFLNYFFNSPQTQYKLRFIAKRAVQQANINAKEISSLLIPLPPLSEQKKIVAYLDDLREKVEKLKQLQQKQLEELNELKNSILEKAFKGELAE
;
A
#
# COMPACT_ATOMS: atom_id res chain seq x y z
N MET A 1 -0.86 -31.36 -29.99
CA MET A 1 0.57 -31.07 -30.24
C MET A 1 0.63 -29.62 -30.69
N SER A 2 0.91 -28.67 -29.79
CA SER A 2 1.13 -27.29 -30.24
C SER A 2 2.47 -27.28 -30.98
N MET A 3 2.47 -26.89 -32.25
CA MET A 3 3.73 -26.58 -32.93
C MET A 3 4.41 -25.48 -32.10
N GLN A 4 5.61 -25.72 -31.59
CA GLN A 4 6.46 -24.64 -31.12
C GLN A 4 6.68 -23.73 -32.32
N ASN A 5 5.99 -22.60 -32.34
CA ASN A 5 6.12 -21.64 -33.41
C ASN A 5 7.48 -20.95 -33.25
N ASN A 6 8.49 -21.41 -34.00
CA ASN A 6 9.78 -20.73 -34.11
C ASN A 6 9.61 -19.48 -35.00
N TRP A 7 8.99 -18.43 -34.45
CA TRP A 7 8.96 -17.13 -35.10
C TRP A 7 10.38 -16.54 -35.13
N PRO A 8 10.75 -15.81 -36.20
CA PRO A 8 12.02 -15.10 -36.22
C PRO A 8 12.05 -14.08 -35.08
N THR A 9 13.16 -14.04 -34.36
CA THR A 9 13.37 -13.09 -33.26
C THR A 9 14.42 -12.07 -33.70
N LYS A 10 14.18 -10.80 -33.42
CA LYS A 10 15.14 -9.72 -33.64
C LYS A 10 15.31 -8.89 -32.39
N LYS A 11 16.53 -8.40 -32.14
CA LYS A 11 16.76 -7.39 -31.12
C LYS A 11 16.02 -6.10 -31.48
N LEU A 12 15.62 -5.34 -30.47
CA LEU A 12 14.98 -4.05 -30.65
C LEU A 12 15.88 -3.08 -31.45
N GLY A 13 17.20 -3.17 -31.27
CA GLY A 13 18.18 -2.41 -32.07
C GLY A 13 18.17 -2.76 -33.56
N GLU A 14 18.05 -4.05 -33.90
CA GLU A 14 17.99 -4.50 -35.30
C GLU A 14 16.72 -4.00 -36.00
N LEU A 15 15.58 -3.98 -35.28
CA LEU A 15 14.34 -3.38 -35.79
C LEU A 15 14.49 -1.89 -36.08
N GLU A 16 15.26 -1.17 -35.26
CA GLU A 16 15.54 0.25 -35.48
C GLU A 16 16.49 0.45 -36.68
N ASP A 17 17.53 -0.39 -36.80
CA ASP A 17 18.51 -0.31 -37.89
C ASP A 17 17.89 -0.66 -39.26
N GLU A 18 16.87 -1.53 -39.30
CA GLU A 18 16.07 -1.83 -40.49
C GLU A 18 14.96 -0.81 -40.80
N GLY A 19 14.87 0.25 -39.99
CA GLY A 19 13.86 1.30 -40.13
C GLY A 19 12.43 0.80 -39.91
N ILE A 20 12.23 -0.27 -39.14
CA ILE A 20 10.90 -0.76 -38.75
C ILE A 20 10.36 0.06 -37.58
N ILE A 21 11.23 0.45 -36.66
CA ILE A 21 10.91 1.32 -35.52
C ILE A 21 11.88 2.49 -35.42
N LYS A 22 11.55 3.45 -34.55
CA LYS A 22 12.45 4.54 -34.15
C LYS A 22 12.32 4.78 -32.66
N LEU A 23 13.44 4.84 -31.97
CA LEU A 23 13.55 5.19 -30.56
C LEU A 23 14.03 6.65 -30.42
N GLY A 24 13.64 7.27 -29.32
CA GLY A 24 14.19 8.57 -28.94
C GLY A 24 13.86 8.94 -27.50
N ARG A 25 14.32 10.13 -27.10
CA ARG A 25 14.07 10.69 -25.77
C ARG A 25 13.26 11.98 -25.90
N GLY A 26 12.59 12.33 -24.81
CA GLY A 26 11.83 13.58 -24.73
C GLY A 26 12.68 14.83 -24.54
N ASN A 27 12.00 15.94 -24.33
CA ASN A 27 12.61 17.25 -24.11
C ASN A 27 12.79 17.56 -22.63
N VAL A 28 13.73 18.44 -22.28
CA VAL A 28 13.75 19.02 -20.94
C VAL A 28 12.52 19.91 -20.78
N ILE A 29 11.62 19.57 -19.87
CA ILE A 29 10.40 20.34 -19.57
C ILE A 29 10.43 20.69 -18.09
N SER A 30 10.63 21.97 -17.79
CA SER A 30 10.73 22.47 -16.42
C SER A 30 9.37 22.92 -15.87
N LYS A 31 9.28 23.10 -14.56
CA LYS A 31 8.09 23.70 -13.92
C LYS A 31 7.80 25.11 -14.44
N ILE A 32 8.83 25.84 -14.86
CA ILE A 32 8.70 27.19 -15.42
C ILE A 32 8.01 27.12 -16.78
N ASP A 33 8.38 26.15 -17.62
CA ASP A 33 7.76 25.96 -18.94
C ASP A 33 6.28 25.63 -18.81
N ILE A 34 5.94 24.75 -17.86
CA ILE A 34 4.56 24.39 -17.52
C ILE A 34 3.77 25.62 -17.06
N ALA A 35 4.34 26.44 -16.17
CA ALA A 35 3.69 27.63 -15.65
C ALA A 35 3.48 28.72 -16.72
N ARG A 36 4.43 28.87 -17.66
CA ARG A 36 4.34 29.84 -18.76
C ARG A 36 3.32 29.47 -19.83
N THR A 37 3.04 28.17 -19.96
CA THR A 37 2.18 27.64 -21.03
C THR A 37 1.12 26.72 -20.42
N PRO A 38 0.20 27.24 -19.59
CA PRO A 38 -0.80 26.41 -18.95
C PRO A 38 -1.70 25.72 -19.99
N GLY A 39 -2.07 24.48 -19.71
CA GLY A 39 -2.93 23.70 -20.59
C GLY A 39 -3.12 22.27 -20.10
N ASN A 40 -3.87 21.49 -20.87
CA ASN A 40 -4.39 20.20 -20.43
C ASN A 40 -3.71 18.99 -21.09
N TYR A 41 -2.69 19.19 -21.94
CA TYR A 41 -1.99 18.08 -22.57
C TYR A 41 -1.02 17.42 -21.59
N PRO A 42 -1.07 16.09 -21.40
CA PRO A 42 -0.23 15.40 -20.44
C PRO A 42 1.25 15.42 -20.84
N ILE A 43 2.09 15.44 -19.81
CA ILE A 43 3.53 15.32 -19.88
C ILE A 43 3.89 14.01 -19.17
N TYR A 44 4.47 13.06 -19.88
CA TYR A 44 4.93 11.81 -19.29
C TYR A 44 6.43 11.87 -18.97
N SER A 45 6.83 11.35 -17.81
CA SER A 45 8.20 11.34 -17.31
C SER A 45 8.58 9.94 -16.83
N ALA A 46 9.65 9.83 -16.03
CA ALA A 46 10.19 8.58 -15.53
C ALA A 46 9.35 7.88 -14.44
N SER A 47 8.21 8.42 -14.00
CA SER A 47 7.43 7.81 -12.92
C SER A 47 6.84 6.46 -13.31
N LYS A 48 6.86 5.49 -12.38
CA LYS A 48 6.09 4.23 -12.52
C LYS A 48 4.63 4.38 -12.11
N GLN A 49 4.30 5.44 -11.37
CA GLN A 49 2.97 5.73 -10.84
C GLN A 49 2.18 6.62 -11.81
N HIS A 50 0.84 6.62 -11.72
CA HIS A 50 -0.05 7.42 -12.58
C HIS A 50 0.26 7.30 -14.08
N GLN A 51 0.60 6.10 -14.54
CA GLN A 51 1.03 5.84 -15.92
C GLN A 51 2.19 6.75 -16.40
N GLY A 52 3.02 7.26 -15.49
CA GLY A 52 4.13 8.15 -15.80
C GLY A 52 3.77 9.61 -15.97
N GLU A 53 2.52 10.05 -15.75
CA GLU A 53 2.14 11.47 -15.86
C GLU A 53 2.85 12.32 -14.79
N PHE A 54 3.55 13.37 -15.25
CA PHE A 54 4.32 14.31 -14.43
C PHE A 54 3.60 15.65 -14.24
N GLY A 55 2.76 16.02 -15.20
CA GLY A 55 2.03 17.28 -15.21
C GLY A 55 1.32 17.48 -16.55
N ARG A 56 0.74 18.67 -16.73
CA ARG A 56 0.04 19.05 -17.96
C ARG A 56 0.41 20.46 -18.38
N TYR A 57 0.45 20.73 -19.67
CA TYR A 57 0.71 22.06 -20.23
C TYR A 57 0.05 22.25 -21.61
N GLY A 58 0.22 23.44 -22.19
CA GLY A 58 -0.42 23.87 -23.45
C GLY A 58 0.29 23.42 -24.72
N HIS A 59 1.51 22.90 -24.62
CA HIS A 59 2.26 22.35 -25.76
C HIS A 59 2.13 20.83 -25.85
N TYR A 60 2.50 20.26 -27.00
CA TYR A 60 2.58 18.82 -27.19
C TYR A 60 3.71 18.49 -28.17
N MET A 61 4.33 17.32 -28.01
CA MET A 61 5.35 16.78 -28.92
C MET A 61 4.77 15.80 -29.94
N PHE A 62 3.72 15.08 -29.54
CA PHE A 62 3.14 13.99 -30.31
C PHE A 62 1.61 14.12 -30.34
N ASP A 63 1.01 13.74 -31.47
CA ASP A 63 -0.45 13.53 -31.65
C ASP A 63 -0.68 12.23 -32.43
N GLU A 64 -0.15 11.14 -31.89
CA GLU A 64 -0.05 9.83 -32.54
C GLU A 64 -0.03 8.71 -31.50
N GLU A 65 -0.20 7.47 -31.97
CA GLU A 65 -0.05 6.25 -31.17
C GLU A 65 1.45 5.94 -31.01
N LEU A 66 1.91 5.71 -29.78
CA LEU A 66 3.33 5.43 -29.47
C LEU A 66 3.45 4.47 -28.29
N ILE A 67 4.66 3.96 -28.09
CA ILE A 67 5.06 3.37 -26.82
C ILE A 67 6.02 4.34 -26.14
N THR A 68 5.83 4.58 -24.84
CA THR A 68 6.76 5.37 -24.03
C THR A 68 7.36 4.50 -22.94
N TRP A 69 8.53 4.84 -22.42
CA TRP A 69 9.07 4.13 -21.26
C TRP A 69 9.87 5.03 -20.32
N SER A 70 9.94 4.61 -19.07
CA SER A 70 10.75 5.28 -18.05
C SER A 70 12.22 4.91 -18.20
N VAL A 71 13.07 5.87 -18.56
CA VAL A 71 14.52 5.66 -18.72
C VAL A 71 15.20 5.59 -17.35
N ASP A 72 14.93 6.60 -16.51
CA ASP A 72 15.62 6.81 -15.23
C ASP A 72 14.83 6.32 -14.01
N GLY A 73 13.55 5.97 -14.18
CA GLY A 73 12.66 5.56 -13.10
C GLY A 73 12.28 4.10 -13.19
N GLY A 74 13.24 3.25 -13.59
CA GLY A 74 13.16 1.81 -13.47
C GLY A 74 12.43 1.07 -14.60
N GLY A 75 12.47 1.61 -15.84
CA GLY A 75 12.37 0.82 -17.07
C GLY A 75 10.99 0.46 -17.60
N ARG A 76 9.90 0.88 -16.95
CA ARG A 76 8.54 0.45 -17.30
C ARG A 76 8.08 1.04 -18.64
N PHE A 77 7.46 0.21 -19.49
CA PHE A 77 6.81 0.62 -20.75
C PHE A 77 5.34 0.98 -20.57
N PHE A 78 4.83 1.84 -21.45
CA PHE A 78 3.44 2.27 -21.50
C PHE A 78 2.99 2.40 -22.96
N TYR A 79 1.91 1.70 -23.30
CA TYR A 79 1.19 1.93 -24.54
C TYR A 79 0.42 3.26 -24.48
N ARG A 80 0.56 4.09 -25.51
CA ARG A 80 -0.15 5.36 -25.66
C ARG A 80 -1.03 5.30 -26.89
N SER A 81 -2.34 5.22 -26.69
CA SER A 81 -3.30 5.45 -27.78
C SER A 81 -3.10 6.85 -28.35
N LYS A 82 -3.56 7.10 -29.58
CA LYS A 82 -3.43 8.42 -30.22
C LYS A 82 -4.06 9.53 -29.37
N HIS A 83 -3.24 10.49 -28.93
CA HIS A 83 -3.65 11.72 -28.26
C HIS A 83 -2.49 12.74 -28.29
N LYS A 84 -2.77 13.98 -27.89
CA LYS A 84 -1.75 15.03 -27.74
C LYS A 84 -1.01 14.90 -26.41
N PHE A 85 0.31 14.73 -26.46
CA PHE A 85 1.14 14.66 -25.25
C PHE A 85 2.59 15.03 -25.51
N SER A 86 3.33 15.21 -24.41
CA SER A 86 4.78 15.38 -24.41
C SER A 86 5.45 14.39 -23.50
N VAL A 87 6.75 14.18 -23.71
CA VAL A 87 7.57 13.35 -22.84
C VAL A 87 8.81 14.13 -22.39
N THR A 88 9.24 13.92 -21.15
CA THR A 88 10.44 14.57 -20.62
C THR A 88 11.71 13.87 -21.13
N ASN A 89 12.86 14.50 -20.96
CA ASN A 89 14.16 13.93 -21.32
C ASN A 89 14.46 12.61 -20.60
N VAL A 90 13.88 12.35 -19.43
CA VAL A 90 14.01 11.08 -18.69
C VAL A 90 12.96 10.04 -19.08
N CYS A 91 12.19 10.31 -20.13
CA CYS A 91 11.22 9.42 -20.75
C CYS A 91 11.63 9.14 -22.20
N GLY A 92 11.57 7.88 -22.59
CA GLY A 92 11.80 7.44 -23.95
C GLY A 92 10.49 7.30 -24.72
N TRP A 93 10.56 7.42 -26.04
CA TRP A 93 9.46 7.14 -26.95
C TRP A 93 9.91 6.20 -28.07
N LEU A 94 9.00 5.33 -28.50
CA LEU A 94 9.17 4.32 -29.54
C LEU A 94 8.02 4.47 -30.53
N ARG A 95 8.39 4.72 -31.79
CA ARG A 95 7.49 4.80 -32.94
C ARG A 95 7.67 3.59 -33.85
N ILE A 96 6.58 3.00 -34.32
CA ILE A 96 6.58 2.02 -35.41
C ILE A 96 6.49 2.78 -36.74
N LEU A 97 7.46 2.56 -37.61
CA LEU A 97 7.54 3.17 -38.95
C LEU A 97 6.91 2.29 -40.04
N LYS A 98 6.86 0.96 -39.82
CA LYS A 98 6.29 -0.03 -40.74
C LYS A 98 5.13 -0.81 -40.08
N PRO A 99 3.93 -0.20 -39.96
CA PRO A 99 2.77 -0.82 -39.30
C PRO A 99 2.24 -2.07 -40.01
N GLU A 100 2.60 -2.29 -41.27
CA GLU A 100 2.34 -3.51 -42.03
C GLU A 100 3.15 -4.72 -41.54
N ILE A 101 4.23 -4.49 -40.76
CA ILE A 101 5.09 -5.53 -40.19
C ILE A 101 4.81 -5.72 -38.70
N LEU A 102 4.53 -4.64 -37.96
CA LEU A 102 4.51 -4.66 -36.50
C LEU A 102 3.32 -3.91 -35.91
N ASN A 103 2.64 -4.54 -34.95
CA ASN A 103 1.52 -3.94 -34.22
C ASN A 103 1.98 -3.30 -32.89
N TYR A 104 1.51 -2.09 -32.59
CA TYR A 104 1.88 -1.36 -31.37
C TYR A 104 1.53 -2.11 -30.08
N LYS A 105 0.31 -2.64 -29.95
CA LYS A 105 -0.09 -3.37 -28.74
C LYS A 105 0.67 -4.68 -28.58
N TYR A 106 0.93 -5.37 -29.70
CA TYR A 106 1.76 -6.57 -29.69
C TYR A 106 3.16 -6.26 -29.17
N LEU A 107 3.83 -5.27 -29.77
CA LEU A 107 5.16 -4.83 -29.34
C LEU A 107 5.15 -4.41 -27.87
N TYR A 108 4.14 -3.65 -27.43
CA TYR A 108 3.99 -3.26 -26.03
C TYR A 108 3.94 -4.48 -25.10
N PHE A 109 3.11 -5.48 -25.38
CA PHE A 109 3.00 -6.66 -24.53
C PHE A 109 4.29 -7.49 -24.50
N VAL A 110 5.02 -7.58 -25.63
CA VAL A 110 6.35 -8.23 -25.67
C VAL A 110 7.33 -7.48 -24.76
N LEU A 111 7.41 -6.15 -24.92
CA LEU A 111 8.28 -5.30 -24.11
C LEU A 111 7.93 -5.41 -22.62
N ASP A 112 6.64 -5.42 -22.26
CA ASP A 112 6.20 -5.57 -20.86
C ASP A 112 6.57 -6.95 -20.29
N SER A 113 6.43 -8.02 -21.08
CA SER A 113 6.81 -9.37 -20.66
C SER A 113 8.31 -9.52 -20.39
N ILE A 114 9.16 -8.92 -21.23
CA ILE A 114 10.61 -8.92 -21.04
C ILE A 114 10.97 -8.03 -19.86
N TYR A 115 10.34 -6.86 -19.75
CA TYR A 115 10.55 -5.92 -18.64
C TYR A 115 10.34 -6.58 -17.27
N GLN A 116 9.31 -7.40 -17.12
CA GLN A 116 9.01 -8.10 -15.86
C GLN A 116 10.14 -9.04 -15.38
N LYS A 117 11.07 -9.42 -16.26
CA LYS A 117 12.22 -10.29 -15.96
C LYS A 117 13.50 -9.51 -15.71
N LEU A 118 13.47 -8.19 -15.90
CA LEU A 118 14.62 -7.31 -15.78
C LEU A 118 14.50 -6.43 -14.54
N THR A 119 15.64 -6.20 -13.87
CA THR A 119 15.74 -5.22 -12.80
C THR A 119 16.53 -4.02 -13.29
N PHE A 120 15.98 -2.83 -13.12
CA PHE A 120 16.64 -1.55 -13.43
C PHE A 120 16.75 -0.73 -12.15
N ASP A 121 17.91 -0.12 -11.94
CA ASP A 121 18.23 0.69 -10.76
C ASP A 121 18.92 2.01 -11.17
N TYR A 122 19.47 2.74 -10.19
CA TYR A 122 20.11 4.02 -10.44
C TYR A 122 21.43 3.92 -11.23
N ILE A 123 22.06 2.74 -11.24
CA ILE A 123 23.28 2.43 -11.99
C ILE A 123 22.90 1.83 -13.35
N PHE A 124 21.99 0.86 -13.36
CA PHE A 124 21.52 0.17 -14.55
C PHE A 124 20.18 0.74 -15.01
N LYS A 125 20.24 1.85 -15.75
CA LYS A 125 19.08 2.55 -16.31
C LYS A 125 18.59 1.90 -17.61
N ALA A 126 17.31 2.06 -17.91
CA ALA A 126 16.70 1.59 -19.17
C ALA A 126 16.98 2.57 -20.32
N HIS A 127 18.25 2.94 -20.52
CA HIS A 127 18.69 3.80 -21.60
C HIS A 127 18.36 3.18 -22.98
N PRO A 128 18.06 3.96 -24.04
CA PRO A 128 17.83 3.43 -25.39
C PRO A 128 18.86 2.37 -25.83
N SER A 129 20.15 2.62 -25.61
CA SER A 129 21.22 1.65 -25.93
C SER A 129 21.11 0.34 -25.16
N VAL A 130 20.61 0.35 -23.93
CA VAL A 130 20.43 -0.85 -23.10
C VAL A 130 19.23 -1.65 -23.60
N ILE A 131 18.09 -0.99 -23.86
CA ILE A 131 16.89 -1.69 -24.32
C ILE A 131 17.04 -2.21 -25.75
N ARG A 132 17.82 -1.52 -26.61
CA ARG A 132 18.16 -1.98 -27.96
C ARG A 132 18.79 -3.38 -27.95
N GLU A 133 19.68 -3.63 -26.99
CA GLU A 133 20.42 -4.89 -26.90
C GLU A 133 19.67 -6.00 -26.14
N LYS A 134 18.93 -5.63 -25.08
CA LYS A 134 18.33 -6.61 -24.16
C LYS A 134 16.94 -7.12 -24.58
N TYR A 135 16.24 -6.41 -25.46
CA TYR A 135 14.86 -6.75 -25.80
C TYR A 135 14.83 -7.49 -27.13
N GLU A 136 14.58 -8.79 -27.05
CA GLU A 136 14.43 -9.68 -28.20
C GLU A 136 12.94 -9.85 -28.53
N ILE A 137 12.56 -9.42 -29.73
CA ILE A 137 11.17 -9.33 -30.18
C ILE A 137 10.88 -10.49 -31.15
N PRO A 138 10.00 -11.44 -30.78
CA PRO A 138 9.50 -12.41 -31.74
C PRO A 138 8.57 -11.73 -32.75
N LEU A 139 8.72 -12.06 -34.04
CA LEU A 139 8.03 -11.41 -35.16
C LEU A 139 7.15 -12.41 -35.93
N PRO A 140 6.02 -12.85 -35.37
CA PRO A 140 5.01 -13.54 -36.16
C PRO A 140 4.41 -12.63 -37.25
N PRO A 141 3.76 -13.21 -38.28
CA PRO A 141 2.92 -12.46 -39.21
C PRO A 141 1.96 -11.49 -38.50
N LEU A 142 1.72 -10.32 -39.10
CA LEU A 142 0.90 -9.25 -38.50
C LEU A 142 -0.50 -9.74 -38.05
N GLU A 143 -1.13 -10.62 -38.81
CA GLU A 143 -2.44 -11.19 -38.46
C GLU A 143 -2.37 -12.07 -37.19
N ILE A 144 -1.26 -12.79 -36.99
CA ILE A 144 -1.02 -13.56 -35.77
C ILE A 144 -0.75 -12.62 -34.60
N GLN A 145 0.01 -11.53 -34.79
CA GLN A 145 0.20 -10.51 -33.76
C GLN A 145 -1.14 -9.93 -33.28
N LYS A 146 -2.05 -9.60 -34.19
CA LYS A 146 -3.39 -9.10 -33.87
C LYS A 146 -4.22 -10.13 -33.09
N ARG A 147 -4.18 -11.41 -33.47
CA ARG A 147 -4.88 -12.49 -32.74
C ARG A 147 -4.35 -12.65 -31.31
N ILE A 148 -3.02 -12.63 -31.14
CA ILE A 148 -2.37 -12.67 -29.83
C ILE A 148 -2.84 -11.49 -28.96
N VAL A 149 -2.80 -10.27 -29.51
CA VAL A 149 -3.28 -9.06 -28.81
C VAL A 149 -4.72 -9.23 -28.37
N ALA A 150 -5.63 -9.61 -29.27
CA ALA A 150 -7.04 -9.80 -28.95
C ALA A 150 -7.24 -10.86 -27.84
N ARG A 151 -6.43 -11.93 -27.85
CA ARG A 151 -6.49 -12.97 -26.82
C ARG A 151 -5.97 -12.48 -25.47
N ILE A 152 -4.83 -11.78 -25.44
CA ILE A 152 -4.27 -11.17 -24.23
C ILE A 152 -5.28 -10.20 -23.63
N GLU A 153 -5.80 -9.26 -24.43
CA GLU A 153 -6.75 -8.25 -23.96
C GLU A 153 -8.01 -8.91 -23.36
N LYS A 154 -8.58 -9.91 -24.03
CA LYS A 154 -9.74 -10.65 -23.52
C LYS A 154 -9.46 -11.38 -22.21
N LEU A 155 -8.26 -11.94 -22.03
CA LEU A 155 -7.87 -12.61 -20.78
C LEU A 155 -7.57 -11.60 -19.67
N PHE A 156 -6.89 -10.51 -20.00
CA PHE A 156 -6.55 -9.45 -19.06
C PHE A 156 -7.79 -8.75 -18.54
N GLU A 157 -8.78 -8.48 -19.39
CA GLU A 157 -10.08 -7.92 -18.97
C GLU A 157 -10.76 -8.80 -17.92
N LYS A 158 -10.74 -10.13 -18.10
CA LYS A 158 -11.31 -11.07 -17.11
C LYS A 158 -10.53 -11.05 -15.79
N ILE A 159 -9.21 -10.97 -15.87
CA ILE A 159 -8.35 -10.92 -14.67
C ILE A 159 -8.54 -9.60 -13.93
N ASP A 160 -8.64 -8.47 -14.64
CA ASP A 160 -8.85 -7.16 -14.03
C ASP A 160 -10.21 -7.09 -13.33
N LYS A 161 -11.28 -7.61 -13.97
CA LYS A 161 -12.59 -7.77 -13.29
C LYS A 161 -12.51 -8.65 -12.04
N ALA A 162 -11.75 -9.74 -12.10
CA ALA A 162 -11.55 -10.61 -10.95
C ALA A 162 -10.78 -9.91 -9.82
N LYS A 163 -9.78 -9.09 -10.14
CA LYS A 163 -9.05 -8.27 -9.16
C LYS A 163 -9.94 -7.23 -8.52
N GLU A 164 -10.70 -6.46 -9.30
CA GLU A 164 -11.63 -5.45 -8.79
C GLU A 164 -12.64 -6.07 -7.81
N LEU A 165 -13.19 -7.24 -8.15
CA LEU A 165 -14.11 -7.96 -7.26
C LEU A 165 -13.43 -8.39 -5.96
N ARG A 166 -12.17 -8.84 -6.01
CA ARG A 166 -11.40 -9.26 -4.83
C ARG A 166 -10.99 -8.09 -3.95
N GLU A 167 -10.59 -6.96 -4.53
CA GLU A 167 -10.30 -5.72 -3.80
C GLU A 167 -11.55 -5.24 -3.04
N LYS A 168 -12.72 -5.31 -3.68
CA LYS A 168 -14.00 -5.02 -3.01
C LYS A 168 -14.30 -5.99 -1.85
N VAL A 169 -14.09 -7.29 -2.04
CA VAL A 169 -14.25 -8.28 -0.97
C VAL A 169 -13.30 -8.02 0.20
N LEU A 170 -12.07 -7.59 -0.07
CA LEU A 170 -11.11 -7.23 0.97
C LEU A 170 -11.61 -6.03 1.80
N GLU A 171 -12.13 -5.00 1.15
CA GLU A 171 -12.72 -3.83 1.80
C GLU A 171 -13.96 -4.20 2.64
N GLU A 172 -14.85 -5.04 2.10
CA GLU A 172 -16.01 -5.56 2.83
C GLU A 172 -15.60 -6.41 4.05
N THR A 173 -14.54 -7.20 3.92
CA THR A 173 -14.00 -8.04 5.01
C THR A 173 -13.52 -7.18 6.19
N GLU A 174 -12.92 -6.00 5.94
CA GLU A 174 -12.58 -5.05 7.00
C GLU A 174 -13.80 -4.50 7.73
N GLN A 175 -14.92 -4.31 7.03
CA GLN A 175 -16.15 -3.78 7.61
C GLN A 175 -16.86 -4.81 8.51
N ILE A 176 -16.69 -6.11 8.26
CA ILE A 176 -17.26 -7.18 9.10
C ILE A 176 -16.83 -6.99 10.56
N PHE A 177 -15.52 -6.81 10.78
CA PHE A 177 -14.98 -6.68 12.14
C PHE A 177 -15.46 -5.40 12.82
N LYS A 178 -15.44 -4.27 12.09
CA LYS A 178 -15.92 -2.98 12.59
C LYS A 178 -17.41 -3.03 12.97
N SER A 179 -18.24 -3.64 12.13
CA SER A 179 -19.68 -3.82 12.40
C SER A 179 -19.94 -4.70 13.61
N ALA A 180 -19.17 -5.79 13.77
CA ALA A 180 -19.29 -6.66 14.94
C ALA A 180 -18.89 -5.94 16.24
N LEU A 181 -17.78 -5.19 16.24
CA LEU A 181 -17.38 -4.35 17.37
C LEU A 181 -18.49 -3.36 17.75
N GLN A 182 -19.06 -2.67 16.76
CA GLN A 182 -20.15 -1.73 17.00
C GLN A 182 -21.35 -2.41 17.66
N LYS A 183 -21.87 -3.49 17.08
CA LYS A 183 -23.03 -4.23 17.61
C LYS A 183 -22.80 -4.73 19.04
N VAL A 184 -21.62 -5.31 19.31
CA VAL A 184 -21.27 -5.85 20.63
C VAL A 184 -21.29 -4.75 21.69
N PHE A 185 -20.61 -3.63 21.42
CA PHE A 185 -20.47 -2.58 22.42
C PHE A 185 -21.69 -1.67 22.51
N ASP A 186 -22.48 -1.48 21.44
CA ASP A 186 -23.80 -0.83 21.52
C ASP A 186 -24.74 -1.59 22.45
N LYS A 187 -24.76 -2.93 22.36
CA LYS A 187 -25.54 -3.79 23.27
C LYS A 187 -24.99 -3.73 24.69
N THR A 188 -23.66 -3.72 24.84
CA THR A 188 -23.00 -3.71 26.15
C THR A 188 -23.24 -2.39 26.89
N GLU A 189 -23.12 -1.24 26.21
CA GLU A 189 -23.42 0.07 26.79
C GLU A 189 -24.89 0.24 27.19
N LYS A 190 -25.83 -0.37 26.45
CA LYS A 190 -27.26 -0.34 26.81
C LYS A 190 -27.62 -1.26 27.97
N LYS A 191 -26.85 -2.35 28.18
CA LYS A 191 -27.16 -3.40 29.15
C LYS A 191 -26.52 -3.16 30.52
N TYR A 192 -25.37 -2.50 30.58
CA TYR A 192 -24.58 -2.38 31.79
C TYR A 192 -24.37 -0.93 32.21
N ASN A 193 -24.29 -0.70 33.51
CA ASN A 193 -24.01 0.63 34.06
C ASN A 193 -22.65 1.14 33.58
N LEU A 194 -22.63 2.42 33.25
CA LEU A 194 -21.41 3.12 32.87
C LEU A 194 -20.64 3.58 34.11
N LYS A 195 -19.32 3.47 34.07
CA LYS A 195 -18.39 3.92 35.12
C LYS A 195 -17.34 4.83 34.53
N LEU A 196 -16.87 5.81 35.32
CA LEU A 196 -15.77 6.65 34.89
C LEU A 196 -14.49 5.82 34.86
N LEU A 197 -13.75 5.88 33.75
CA LEU A 197 -12.53 5.12 33.57
C LEU A 197 -11.52 5.36 34.70
N LYS A 198 -11.41 6.60 35.19
CA LYS A 198 -10.54 6.97 36.33
C LYS A 198 -10.78 6.14 37.60
N GLU A 199 -11.98 5.62 37.80
CA GLU A 199 -12.32 4.80 38.99
C GLU A 199 -11.72 3.39 38.90
N ILE A 200 -11.35 2.95 37.70
CA ILE A 200 -10.88 1.59 37.41
C ILE A 200 -9.39 1.57 37.03
N LEU A 201 -8.78 2.73 36.77
CA LEU A 201 -7.35 2.84 36.45
C LEU A 201 -6.49 2.71 37.71
N ILE A 202 -5.49 1.83 37.65
CA ILE A 202 -4.38 1.78 38.62
C ILE A 202 -3.29 2.78 38.22
N GLN A 203 -3.08 2.96 36.91
CA GLN A 203 -2.02 3.84 36.41
C GLN A 203 -2.42 4.51 35.10
N ILE A 204 -2.08 5.79 34.99
CA ILE A 204 -2.10 6.55 33.75
C ILE A 204 -0.80 7.35 33.63
N GLN A 205 -0.04 7.15 32.56
CA GLN A 205 1.31 7.71 32.45
C GLN A 205 1.67 8.06 31.01
N TYR A 206 2.25 9.25 30.82
CA TYR A 206 2.86 9.64 29.54
C TYR A 206 4.20 8.96 29.33
N GLY A 207 4.55 8.66 28.08
CA GLY A 207 5.83 8.04 27.74
C GLY A 207 7.02 9.00 27.72
N ILE A 208 8.15 8.47 27.26
CA ILE A 208 9.46 9.14 27.24
C ILE A 208 9.53 10.17 26.10
N SER A 209 10.07 11.36 26.39
CA SER A 209 10.29 12.43 25.42
C SER A 209 11.79 12.65 25.17
N LYS A 210 12.48 11.64 24.63
CA LYS A 210 13.91 11.68 24.30
C LYS A 210 14.16 11.32 22.85
N LYS A 211 15.35 11.68 22.34
CA LYS A 211 15.80 11.32 20.99
C LYS A 211 15.89 9.80 20.87
N MET A 212 15.37 9.27 19.78
CA MET A 212 15.33 7.84 19.48
C MET A 212 16.34 7.53 18.38
N ASN A 213 16.87 6.32 18.38
CA ASN A 213 17.80 5.83 17.37
C ASN A 213 17.29 4.53 16.70
N GLU A 214 17.85 4.22 15.54
CA GLU A 214 17.56 3.01 14.76
C GLU A 214 18.74 2.01 14.75
N ILE A 215 19.86 2.38 15.41
CA ILE A 215 21.11 1.59 15.43
C ILE A 215 21.15 0.56 16.55
N GLY A 216 20.11 0.46 17.39
CA GLY A 216 19.98 -0.59 18.40
C GLY A 216 20.47 -0.22 19.80
N GLU A 217 20.84 1.03 20.05
CA GLU A 217 21.43 1.45 21.32
C GLU A 217 20.36 1.77 22.38
N GLY A 218 20.47 1.17 23.56
CA GLY A 218 19.55 1.38 24.69
C GLY A 218 18.37 0.41 24.70
N TYR A 219 17.21 0.88 25.17
CA TYR A 219 16.00 0.06 25.35
C TYR A 219 15.02 0.27 24.20
N LYS A 220 14.26 -0.77 23.85
CA LYS A 220 13.21 -0.69 22.82
C LYS A 220 12.15 0.34 23.23
N ILE A 221 11.73 1.20 22.30
CA ILE A 221 10.71 2.22 22.53
C ILE A 221 9.59 2.12 21.49
N LEU A 222 8.38 1.84 21.97
CA LEU A 222 7.18 1.77 21.16
C LEU A 222 6.62 3.16 20.86
N ARG A 223 6.05 3.27 19.66
CA ARG A 223 5.56 4.51 19.08
C ARG A 223 4.13 4.36 18.54
N MET A 224 3.54 5.44 18.05
CA MET A 224 2.18 5.45 17.49
C MET A 224 2.05 4.54 16.27
N ASP A 225 3.11 4.39 15.47
CA ASP A 225 3.19 3.49 14.32
C ASP A 225 3.35 2.01 14.71
N ASN A 226 3.66 1.73 15.98
CA ASN A 226 3.66 0.36 16.49
C ASN A 226 2.27 -0.11 16.95
N ILE A 227 1.25 0.75 16.94
CA ILE A 227 -0.13 0.37 17.27
C ILE A 227 -0.86 0.01 15.98
N VAL A 228 -1.13 -1.28 15.77
CA VAL A 228 -1.79 -1.81 14.58
C VAL A 228 -3.00 -2.64 15.01
N ASP A 229 -4.19 -2.18 14.63
CA ASP A 229 -5.47 -2.86 14.85
C ASP A 229 -5.71 -3.36 16.28
N GLY A 230 -5.30 -2.61 17.31
CA GLY A 230 -5.50 -3.04 18.70
C GLY A 230 -4.35 -3.86 19.28
N ARG A 231 -3.28 -4.12 18.52
CA ARG A 231 -2.10 -4.89 18.94
C ARG A 231 -0.83 -4.07 18.75
N ILE A 232 0.27 -4.58 19.32
CA ILE A 232 1.60 -4.01 19.13
C ILE A 232 2.33 -4.76 18.01
N ASP A 233 2.78 -4.02 17.00
CA ASP A 233 3.66 -4.51 15.93
C ASP A 233 5.07 -3.93 16.09
N VAL A 234 6.09 -4.79 16.04
CA VAL A 234 7.50 -4.47 16.30
C VAL A 234 8.36 -4.41 15.05
N LYS A 235 7.78 -4.55 13.84
CA LYS A 235 8.54 -4.51 12.57
C LYS A 235 9.50 -3.33 12.44
N ASN A 236 9.13 -2.14 12.90
CA ASN A 236 9.93 -0.91 12.83
C ASN A 236 10.25 -0.31 14.20
N ILE A 237 10.71 -1.16 15.13
CA ILE A 237 11.06 -0.74 16.50
C ILE A 237 12.22 0.27 16.51
N LYS A 238 12.18 1.24 17.44
CA LYS A 238 13.31 2.15 17.72
C LYS A 238 13.85 1.89 19.12
N TYR A 239 14.97 2.54 19.41
CA TYR A 239 15.63 2.45 20.71
C TYR A 239 15.82 3.83 21.33
N VAL A 240 15.95 3.84 22.65
CA VAL A 240 16.20 5.05 23.45
C VAL A 240 17.24 4.74 24.51
N GLU A 241 18.24 5.62 24.60
CA GLU A 241 19.23 5.57 25.67
C GLU A 241 18.69 6.28 26.92
N ILE A 242 18.50 5.49 27.96
CA ILE A 242 18.01 5.93 29.27
C ILE A 242 18.71 5.12 30.35
N GLU A 243 18.83 5.72 31.53
CA GLU A 243 19.36 5.02 32.69
C GLU A 243 18.39 3.92 33.15
N LYS A 244 18.93 2.92 33.87
CA LYS A 244 18.15 1.78 34.38
C LYS A 244 16.95 2.21 35.23
N ASN A 245 17.08 3.24 36.06
CA ASN A 245 15.99 3.73 36.90
C ASN A 245 14.86 4.35 36.07
N GLU A 246 15.21 5.08 35.01
CA GLU A 246 14.24 5.63 34.08
C GLU A 246 13.57 4.51 33.28
N PHE A 247 14.34 3.52 32.82
CA PHE A 247 13.81 2.32 32.18
C PHE A 247 12.76 1.63 33.05
N LEU A 248 13.07 1.33 34.32
CA LEU A 248 12.13 0.67 35.24
C LEU A 248 10.82 1.44 35.42
N LYS A 249 10.85 2.78 35.35
CA LYS A 249 9.65 3.64 35.44
C LYS A 249 8.74 3.53 34.21
N TYR A 250 9.30 3.32 33.02
CA TYR A 250 8.57 3.27 31.76
C TYR A 250 8.47 1.87 31.15
N LYS A 251 9.05 0.87 31.81
CA LYS A 251 8.99 -0.53 31.39
C LYS A 251 7.53 -0.96 31.29
N LEU A 252 7.19 -1.53 30.14
CA LEU A 252 5.88 -2.08 29.87
C LEU A 252 5.74 -3.47 30.47
N GLU A 253 4.53 -3.73 30.98
CA GLU A 253 4.11 -5.03 31.48
C GLU A 253 2.99 -5.57 30.60
N LYS A 254 2.89 -6.90 30.52
CA LYS A 254 1.77 -7.54 29.80
C LYS A 254 0.44 -7.04 30.34
N GLY A 255 -0.45 -6.66 29.42
CA GLY A 255 -1.73 -6.06 29.74
C GLY A 255 -1.73 -4.53 29.81
N ASP A 256 -0.56 -3.87 29.73
CA ASP A 256 -0.51 -2.43 29.55
C ASP A 256 -1.17 -2.04 28.22
N ILE A 257 -2.09 -1.06 28.27
CA ILE A 257 -2.73 -0.52 27.07
C ILE A 257 -2.02 0.77 26.69
N LEU A 258 -1.52 0.84 25.46
CA LEU A 258 -0.94 2.05 24.89
C LEU A 258 -2.01 2.81 24.12
N PHE A 259 -2.32 4.02 24.56
CA PHE A 259 -3.29 4.91 23.95
C PHE A 259 -2.58 5.98 23.11
N ASN A 260 -2.94 6.09 21.84
CA ASN A 260 -2.39 7.05 20.90
C ASN A 260 -2.98 8.45 21.14
N ARG A 261 -2.26 9.29 21.87
CA ARG A 261 -2.77 10.62 22.28
C ARG A 261 -2.55 11.71 21.25
N VAL A 262 -1.64 11.55 20.29
CA VAL A 262 -1.31 12.56 19.28
C VAL A 262 -1.28 11.89 17.92
N ASN A 263 -2.19 12.27 17.03
CA ASN A 263 -2.16 11.82 15.64
C ASN A 263 -2.99 12.73 14.73
N SER A 264 -3.17 12.36 13.47
CA SER A 264 -4.23 12.94 12.64
C SER A 264 -5.61 12.73 13.31
N PHE A 265 -6.58 13.57 12.95
CA PHE A 265 -7.92 13.53 13.56
C PHE A 265 -8.62 12.17 13.41
N GLU A 266 -8.34 11.43 12.33
CA GLU A 266 -8.91 10.10 12.07
C GLU A 266 -8.23 8.95 12.83
N LEU A 267 -7.01 9.17 13.34
CA LEU A 267 -6.18 8.12 13.94
C LEU A 267 -5.92 8.32 15.44
N VAL A 268 -6.26 9.49 15.99
CA VAL A 268 -6.12 9.77 17.42
C VAL A 268 -7.05 8.87 18.24
N GLY A 269 -6.58 8.40 19.38
CA GLY A 269 -7.35 7.60 20.32
C GLY A 269 -7.40 6.10 20.04
N LYS A 270 -6.72 5.63 18.99
CA LYS A 270 -6.48 4.18 18.81
C LYS A 270 -5.65 3.63 19.98
N THR A 271 -5.86 2.36 20.31
CA THR A 271 -5.12 1.69 21.38
C THR A 271 -4.46 0.41 20.89
N GLY A 272 -3.39 0.00 21.56
CA GLY A 272 -2.75 -1.30 21.37
C GLY A 272 -2.49 -1.98 22.71
N ILE A 273 -2.82 -3.26 22.82
CA ILE A 273 -2.52 -4.07 24.00
C ILE A 273 -1.08 -4.60 23.91
N PHE A 274 -0.28 -4.34 24.95
CA PHE A 274 1.06 -4.91 25.06
C PHE A 274 0.99 -6.33 25.63
N ASP A 275 1.38 -7.32 24.83
CA ASP A 275 1.40 -8.75 25.21
C ASP A 275 2.69 -9.44 24.75
N LEU A 276 3.77 -8.68 24.64
CA LEU A 276 5.07 -9.17 24.20
C LEU A 276 5.96 -9.51 25.38
N GLU A 277 6.91 -10.42 25.14
CA GLU A 277 8.01 -10.68 26.08
C GLU A 277 9.18 -9.73 25.84
N GLY A 278 9.83 -9.33 26.92
CA GLY A 278 11.08 -8.55 26.89
C GLY A 278 10.95 -7.11 27.38
N ASP A 279 12.03 -6.36 27.22
CA ASP A 279 12.19 -5.02 27.76
C ASP A 279 11.78 -3.94 26.75
N TYR A 280 10.59 -3.37 26.97
CA TYR A 280 10.01 -2.33 26.13
C TYR A 280 9.63 -1.11 26.97
N THR A 281 9.77 0.06 26.37
CA THR A 281 9.28 1.36 26.85
C THR A 281 8.37 1.97 25.78
N PHE A 282 7.87 3.19 26.00
CA PHE A 282 6.94 3.85 25.10
C PHE A 282 7.20 5.36 25.05
N ALA A 283 6.94 5.97 23.90
CA ALA A 283 7.20 7.39 23.65
C ALA A 283 6.08 8.32 24.16
N SER A 284 6.40 9.60 24.32
CA SER A 284 5.55 10.63 24.95
C SER A 284 4.24 10.98 24.23
N TYR A 285 4.12 10.60 22.96
CA TYR A 285 2.87 10.66 22.18
C TYR A 285 1.96 9.43 22.40
N LEU A 286 2.35 8.53 23.31
CA LEU A 286 1.50 7.49 23.86
C LEU A 286 1.21 7.76 25.35
N ILE A 287 0.07 7.25 25.81
CA ILE A 287 -0.31 7.17 27.22
C ILE A 287 -0.45 5.70 27.57
N ARG A 288 0.25 5.24 28.61
CA ARG A 288 0.01 3.93 29.22
C ARG A 288 -1.22 4.01 30.12
N LEU A 289 -2.11 3.04 29.97
CA LEU A 289 -3.23 2.78 30.88
C LEU A 289 -3.05 1.39 31.48
N ARG A 290 -3.11 1.30 32.82
CA ARG A 290 -3.15 0.04 33.57
C ARG A 290 -4.43 0.00 34.38
N VAL A 291 -5.22 -1.06 34.21
CA VAL A 291 -6.55 -1.22 34.81
C VAL A 291 -6.51 -2.15 36.01
N ASN A 292 -7.45 -1.96 36.93
CA ASN A 292 -7.68 -2.89 38.02
C ASN A 292 -8.35 -4.17 37.50
N SER A 293 -7.57 -5.23 37.43
CA SER A 293 -7.98 -6.53 36.88
C SER A 293 -9.08 -7.23 37.69
N ASN A 294 -9.38 -6.76 38.90
CA ASN A 294 -10.54 -7.24 39.68
C ASN A 294 -11.88 -6.78 39.10
N PHE A 295 -11.88 -5.72 38.28
CA PHE A 295 -13.09 -5.14 37.70
C PHE A 295 -13.10 -5.13 36.18
N LEU A 296 -11.93 -4.97 35.55
CA LEU A 296 -11.83 -4.75 34.11
C LEU A 296 -10.62 -5.49 33.54
N THR A 297 -10.85 -6.29 32.51
CA THR A 297 -9.76 -6.87 31.73
C THR A 297 -9.21 -5.84 30.74
N PRO A 298 -7.89 -5.73 30.57
CA PRO A 298 -7.30 -4.76 29.64
C PRO A 298 -7.68 -5.06 28.18
N TYR A 299 -7.87 -6.34 27.83
CA TYR A 299 -8.31 -6.78 26.51
C TYR A 299 -9.71 -6.26 26.14
N PHE A 300 -10.67 -6.32 27.09
CA PHE A 300 -12.00 -5.75 26.88
C PHE A 300 -11.93 -4.24 26.65
N LEU A 301 -11.13 -3.53 27.47
CA LEU A 301 -10.97 -2.08 27.33
C LEU A 301 -10.31 -1.70 25.99
N ASN A 302 -9.32 -2.46 25.54
CA ASN A 302 -8.68 -2.28 24.23
C ASN A 302 -9.68 -2.45 23.08
N TYR A 303 -10.55 -3.47 23.13
CA TYR A 303 -11.61 -3.63 22.15
C TYR A 303 -12.65 -2.50 22.22
N PHE A 304 -13.03 -2.10 23.42
CA PHE A 304 -13.97 -1.00 23.64
C PHE A 304 -13.46 0.30 23.02
N PHE A 305 -12.20 0.65 23.29
CA PHE A 305 -11.58 1.86 22.74
C PHE A 305 -11.54 1.84 21.22
N ASN A 306 -11.18 0.71 20.62
CA ASN A 306 -11.09 0.58 19.16
C ASN A 306 -12.47 0.41 18.47
N SER A 307 -13.58 0.38 19.20
CA SER A 307 -14.91 0.31 18.60
C SER A 307 -15.31 1.62 17.89
N PRO A 308 -16.08 1.57 16.79
CA PRO A 308 -16.41 2.77 16.00
C PRO A 308 -17.06 3.91 16.80
N GLN A 309 -18.02 3.58 17.67
CA GLN A 309 -18.73 4.53 18.51
C GLN A 309 -17.84 5.12 19.62
N THR A 310 -16.90 4.36 20.17
CA THR A 310 -15.95 4.91 21.14
C THR A 310 -14.92 5.79 20.46
N GLN A 311 -14.41 5.40 19.28
CA GLN A 311 -13.56 6.26 18.47
C GLN A 311 -14.26 7.57 18.10
N TYR A 312 -15.57 7.53 17.80
CA TYR A 312 -16.38 8.73 17.63
C TYR A 312 -16.39 9.60 18.89
N LYS A 313 -16.72 9.05 20.07
CA LYS A 313 -16.69 9.78 21.36
C LYS A 313 -15.31 10.41 21.64
N LEU A 314 -14.22 9.67 21.39
CA LEU A 314 -12.84 10.14 21.55
C LEU A 314 -12.53 11.32 20.64
N ARG A 315 -13.01 11.29 19.38
CA ARG A 315 -12.85 12.42 18.45
C ARG A 315 -13.59 13.68 18.87
N PHE A 316 -14.70 13.56 19.58
CA PHE A 316 -15.45 14.72 20.12
C PHE A 316 -14.72 15.43 21.26
N ILE A 317 -13.97 14.69 22.07
CA ILE A 317 -13.18 15.26 23.18
C ILE A 317 -11.76 15.66 22.74
N ALA A 318 -11.35 15.30 21.52
CA ALA A 318 -10.03 15.61 20.99
C ALA A 318 -9.89 17.10 20.67
N LYS A 319 -8.78 17.69 21.12
CA LYS A 319 -8.42 19.07 20.80
C LYS A 319 -7.70 19.12 19.47
N ARG A 320 -8.22 19.90 18.52
CA ARG A 320 -7.64 20.06 17.17
C ARG A 320 -6.55 21.13 17.17
N ALA A 321 -5.45 20.81 16.50
CA ALA A 321 -4.37 21.71 16.09
C ALA A 321 -4.15 21.54 14.57
N VAL A 322 -3.27 22.34 13.98
CA VAL A 322 -2.96 22.24 12.53
C VAL A 322 -2.45 20.83 12.22
N GLN A 323 -3.24 20.06 11.44
CA GLN A 323 -2.98 18.67 11.03
C GLN A 323 -2.84 17.63 12.15
N GLN A 324 -3.14 17.98 13.41
CA GLN A 324 -3.03 17.06 14.54
C GLN A 324 -4.22 17.20 15.50
N ALA A 325 -4.51 16.13 16.23
CA ALA A 325 -5.47 16.09 17.31
C ALA A 325 -4.80 15.52 18.57
N ASN A 326 -5.17 16.06 19.74
CA ASN A 326 -4.65 15.62 21.03
C ASN A 326 -5.78 15.18 21.96
N ILE A 327 -5.57 14.07 22.67
CA ILE A 327 -6.39 13.68 23.83
C ILE A 327 -5.43 13.48 25.02
N ASN A 328 -5.59 14.27 26.07
CA ASN A 328 -4.73 14.17 27.25
C ASN A 328 -5.26 13.14 28.27
N ALA A 329 -4.43 12.85 29.27
CA ALA A 329 -4.73 11.90 30.35
C ALA A 329 -6.02 12.23 31.11
N LYS A 330 -6.34 13.52 31.33
CA LYS A 330 -7.55 13.94 32.03
C LYS A 330 -8.81 13.67 31.20
N GLU A 331 -8.76 13.98 29.91
CA GLU A 331 -9.84 13.75 28.95
C GLU A 331 -10.17 12.25 28.85
N ILE A 332 -9.16 11.41 28.60
CA ILE A 332 -9.38 9.95 28.48
C ILE A 332 -9.86 9.32 29.79
N SER A 333 -9.32 9.76 30.94
CA SER A 333 -9.73 9.24 32.26
C SER A 333 -11.18 9.59 32.62
N SER A 334 -11.75 10.61 31.99
CA SER A 334 -13.13 11.04 32.22
C SER A 334 -14.14 10.29 31.32
N LEU A 335 -13.67 9.39 30.45
CA LEU A 335 -14.56 8.61 29.60
C LEU A 335 -15.41 7.65 30.43
N LEU A 336 -16.69 7.55 30.08
CA LEU A 336 -17.60 6.55 30.61
C LEU A 336 -17.43 5.24 29.85
N ILE A 337 -17.18 4.15 30.58
CA ILE A 337 -17.03 2.80 30.04
C ILE A 337 -18.12 1.87 30.59
N PRO A 338 -18.66 0.94 29.80
CA PRO A 338 -19.54 -0.10 30.34
C PRO A 338 -18.72 -1.08 31.18
N LEU A 339 -19.26 -1.49 32.33
CA LEU A 339 -18.57 -2.41 33.24
C LEU A 339 -19.38 -3.70 33.48
N PRO A 340 -19.47 -4.60 32.48
CA PRO A 340 -20.05 -5.92 32.68
C PRO A 340 -19.20 -6.77 33.63
N PRO A 341 -19.75 -7.85 34.24
CA PRO A 341 -18.97 -8.78 35.05
C PRO A 341 -17.78 -9.36 34.28
N LEU A 342 -16.67 -9.66 34.98
CA LEU A 342 -15.43 -10.19 34.35
C LEU A 342 -15.67 -11.42 33.48
N SER A 343 -16.60 -12.30 33.85
CA SER A 343 -16.95 -13.48 33.05
C SER A 343 -17.54 -13.10 31.70
N GLU A 344 -18.38 -12.06 31.64
CA GLU A 344 -18.95 -11.55 30.40
C GLU A 344 -17.90 -10.80 29.56
N GLN A 345 -17.03 -10.02 30.20
CA GLN A 345 -15.90 -9.38 29.50
C GLN A 345 -15.04 -10.42 28.77
N LYS A 346 -14.68 -11.52 29.46
CA LYS A 346 -13.91 -12.62 28.86
C LYS A 346 -14.64 -13.28 27.70
N LYS A 347 -15.96 -13.48 27.79
CA LYS A 347 -16.77 -14.01 26.67
C LYS A 347 -16.76 -13.08 25.46
N ILE A 348 -16.94 -11.77 25.69
CA ILE A 348 -16.89 -10.75 24.63
C ILE A 348 -15.52 -10.74 23.96
N VAL A 349 -14.45 -10.73 24.74
CA VAL A 349 -13.07 -10.77 24.24
C VAL A 349 -12.83 -12.03 23.41
N ALA A 350 -13.18 -13.21 23.93
CA ALA A 350 -13.01 -14.47 23.20
C ALA A 350 -13.76 -14.51 21.87
N TYR A 351 -15.00 -13.99 21.83
CA TYR A 351 -15.77 -13.87 20.59
C TYR A 351 -15.10 -12.92 19.58
N LEU A 352 -14.62 -11.76 20.04
CA LEU A 352 -13.96 -10.78 19.18
C LEU A 352 -12.59 -11.27 18.70
N ASP A 353 -11.86 -12.02 19.51
CA ASP A 353 -10.59 -12.65 19.12
C ASP A 353 -10.79 -13.72 18.04
N ASP A 354 -11.76 -14.62 18.21
CA ASP A 354 -12.12 -15.63 17.19
C ASP A 354 -12.55 -14.97 15.87
N LEU A 355 -13.40 -13.95 15.95
CA LEU A 355 -13.83 -13.22 14.76
C LEU A 355 -12.66 -12.51 14.06
N ARG A 356 -11.78 -11.87 14.84
CA ARG A 356 -10.59 -11.20 14.32
C ARG A 356 -9.68 -12.19 13.60
N GLU A 357 -9.43 -13.36 14.19
CA GLU A 357 -8.60 -14.39 13.56
C GLU A 357 -9.18 -14.85 12.22
N LYS A 358 -10.51 -15.05 12.16
CA LYS A 358 -11.21 -15.40 10.90
C LYS A 358 -11.06 -14.29 9.85
N VAL A 359 -11.23 -13.02 10.25
CA VAL A 359 -11.08 -11.86 9.36
C VAL A 359 -9.66 -11.76 8.83
N GLU A 360 -8.64 -11.93 9.68
CA GLU A 360 -7.24 -11.89 9.26
C GLU A 360 -6.88 -13.03 8.31
N LYS A 361 -7.38 -14.25 8.55
CA LYS A 361 -7.22 -15.38 7.61
C LYS A 361 -7.86 -15.08 6.24
N LEU A 362 -9.05 -14.47 6.23
CA LEU A 362 -9.72 -14.07 4.99
C LEU A 362 -8.93 -13.00 4.24
N LYS A 363 -8.41 -11.98 4.93
CA LYS A 363 -7.55 -10.95 4.31
C LYS A 363 -6.30 -11.57 3.68
N GLN A 364 -5.62 -12.46 4.40
CA GLN A 364 -4.43 -13.14 3.88
C GLN A 364 -4.75 -13.98 2.64
N LEU A 365 -5.89 -14.68 2.63
CA LEU A 365 -6.33 -15.45 1.48
C LEU A 365 -6.63 -14.55 0.27
N GLN A 366 -7.33 -13.43 0.46
CA GLN A 366 -7.60 -12.48 -0.63
C GLN A 366 -6.32 -11.85 -1.18
N GLN A 367 -5.39 -11.48 -0.30
CA GLN A 367 -4.10 -10.91 -0.70
C GLN A 367 -3.30 -11.92 -1.54
N LYS A 368 -3.22 -13.18 -1.10
CA LYS A 368 -2.58 -14.24 -1.88
C LYS A 368 -3.23 -14.43 -3.25
N GLN A 369 -4.56 -14.41 -3.31
CA GLN A 369 -5.28 -14.56 -4.57
C GLN A 369 -5.08 -13.37 -5.53
N LEU A 370 -4.90 -12.16 -5.01
CA LEU A 370 -4.51 -10.99 -5.82
C LEU A 370 -3.10 -11.15 -6.39
N GLU A 371 -2.16 -11.70 -5.61
CA GLU A 371 -0.80 -12.05 -6.07
C GLU A 371 -0.84 -13.12 -7.16
N GLU A 372 -1.60 -14.20 -6.98
CA GLU A 372 -1.79 -15.25 -7.99
C GLU A 372 -2.38 -14.71 -9.30
N LEU A 373 -3.31 -13.74 -9.24
CA LEU A 373 -3.84 -13.07 -10.43
C LEU A 373 -2.79 -12.19 -11.15
N ASN A 374 -1.84 -11.61 -10.41
CA ASN A 374 -0.70 -10.91 -11.01
C ASN A 374 0.22 -11.89 -11.73
N GLU A 375 0.56 -13.00 -11.09
CA GLU A 375 1.40 -14.05 -11.68
C GLU A 375 0.74 -14.67 -12.92
N LEU A 376 -0.58 -14.86 -12.90
CA LEU A 376 -1.32 -15.36 -14.05
C LEU A 376 -1.21 -14.42 -15.27
N LYS A 377 -1.24 -13.10 -15.08
CA LYS A 377 -1.01 -12.15 -16.19
C LYS A 377 0.37 -12.36 -16.81
N ASN A 378 1.39 -12.51 -15.97
CA ASN A 378 2.76 -12.72 -16.43
C ASN A 378 2.87 -14.04 -17.21
N SER A 379 2.27 -15.12 -16.68
CA SER A 379 2.24 -16.42 -17.36
C SER A 379 1.52 -16.40 -18.72
N ILE A 380 0.42 -15.63 -18.84
CA ILE A 380 -0.29 -15.46 -20.11
C ILE A 380 0.61 -14.80 -21.15
N LEU A 381 1.38 -13.77 -20.77
CA LEU A 381 2.32 -13.12 -21.68
C LEU A 381 3.40 -14.10 -22.14
N GLU A 382 3.98 -14.88 -21.24
CA GLU A 382 4.99 -15.87 -21.60
C GLU A 382 4.46 -16.92 -22.59
N LYS A 383 3.25 -17.43 -22.36
CA LYS A 383 2.59 -18.38 -23.27
C LYS A 383 2.25 -17.74 -24.62
N ALA A 384 1.80 -16.49 -24.62
CA ALA A 384 1.52 -15.75 -25.85
C ALA A 384 2.73 -15.68 -26.77
N PHE A 385 3.90 -15.35 -26.21
CA PHE A 385 5.11 -15.15 -26.99
C PHE A 385 5.89 -16.44 -27.29
N LYS A 386 5.50 -17.57 -26.69
CA LYS A 386 5.91 -18.92 -27.11
C LYS A 386 5.03 -19.50 -28.22
N GLY A 387 4.00 -18.77 -28.66
CA GLY A 387 3.06 -19.23 -29.68
C GLY A 387 1.95 -20.14 -29.18
N GLU A 388 1.82 -20.35 -27.88
CA GLU A 388 0.78 -21.21 -27.28
C GLU A 388 -0.61 -20.57 -27.24
N LEU A 389 -0.71 -19.26 -27.55
CA LEU A 389 -1.98 -18.51 -27.65
C LEU A 389 -2.24 -17.98 -29.06
N ALA A 390 -1.55 -18.51 -30.07
CA ALA A 390 -1.64 -18.05 -31.46
C ALA A 390 -2.76 -18.74 -32.28
N GLU A 391 -3.42 -19.75 -31.72
CA GLU A 391 -4.52 -20.52 -32.35
C GLU A 391 -5.90 -19.87 -32.17
#